data_AF-A0A238K4Y5-F1
#
_entry.id   AF-A0A238K4Y5-F1
#
_cell.length_a   1.000
_cell.length_b   1.000
_cell.length_c   1.000
_cell.angle_alpha   90.00
_cell.angle_beta   90.00
_cell.angle_gamma   90.00
#
_symmetry.space_group_name_H-M   'P 1'
#
loop_
_entity.id
_entity.type
_entity.pdbx_description
1 polymer ?
#
loop_
_entity_poly.entity_id
_entity_poly.type
_entity_poly.pdbx_seq_one_letter_code
_entity_poly.pdbx_strand_id
1 'polypeptide(L)' 'MRRNELLKPEKPSQQIADLVYRIHRLCPDHRNPHRFHEEKSEIAYDLSELARQVN' A
#
# COMPACT_ATOMS: atom_id res chain seq x y z
N MET A 1 2.87 -5.40 27.83
CA MET A 1 3.91 -5.21 26.79
C MET A 1 3.49 -4.03 25.91
N ARG A 2 4.12 -2.86 26.06
CA ARG A 2 3.91 -1.68 25.21
C ARG A 2 4.29 -2.03 23.77
N ARG A 3 3.33 -2.02 22.84
CA ARG A 3 3.61 -2.32 21.43
C ARG A 3 3.75 -1.00 20.67
N ASN A 4 5.00 -0.67 20.37
CA ASN A 4 5.46 0.24 19.32
C ASN A 4 5.36 1.76 19.56
N GLU A 5 6.12 2.24 20.53
CA GLU A 5 7.00 3.38 20.27
C GLU A 5 7.97 2.98 19.13
N LEU A 6 8.15 3.81 18.10
CA LEU A 6 9.12 3.71 16.97
C LEU A 6 8.64 3.27 15.56
N LEU A 7 7.39 3.54 15.15
CA LEU A 7 7.14 3.72 13.70
C LEU A 7 7.60 5.12 13.31
N LYS A 8 8.90 5.27 13.05
CA LYS A 8 9.35 6.37 12.18
C LYS A 8 8.54 6.24 10.88
N PRO A 9 8.06 7.36 10.28
CA PRO A 9 7.46 7.27 8.96
C PRO A 9 8.44 6.52 8.07
N GLU A 10 7.99 5.43 7.46
CA GLU A 10 8.84 4.67 6.56
C GLU A 10 9.39 5.61 5.49
N LYS A 11 10.65 5.39 5.10
CA LYS A 11 11.24 6.20 4.02
C LYS A 11 10.37 6.02 2.78
N PRO A 12 10.18 7.06 1.94
CA PRO A 12 9.40 6.93 0.70
C PRO A 12 9.80 5.74 -0.16
N SER A 13 11.09 5.40 -0.20
CA SER A 13 11.60 4.22 -0.92
C SER A 13 11.06 2.89 -0.41
N GLN A 14 10.85 2.75 0.90
CA GLN A 14 10.31 1.53 1.52
C GLN A 14 8.81 1.42 1.22
N GLN A 15 8.08 2.53 1.36
CA GLN A 15 6.66 2.60 1.03
C GLN A 15 6.42 2.26 -0.45
N ILE A 16 7.29 2.72 -1.36
CA ILE A 16 7.24 2.34 -2.79
C ILE A 16 7.47 0.84 -2.96
N ALA A 17 8.49 0.27 -2.30
CA ALA A 17 8.78 -1.16 -2.41
C ALA A 17 7.59 -2.02 -1.94
N ASP A 18 6.92 -1.62 -0.87
CA ASP A 18 5.74 -2.28 -0.33
C ASP A 18 4.54 -2.17 -1.29
N LEU A 19 4.31 -0.99 -1.88
CA LEU A 19 3.27 -0.80 -2.90
C LEU A 19 3.53 -1.64 -4.15
N VAL A 20 4.78 -1.71 -4.63
CA VAL A 20 5.18 -2.57 -5.75
C VAL A 20 4.89 -4.04 -5.45
N TYR A 21 5.22 -4.50 -4.23
CA TYR A 21 4.93 -5.85 -3.81
C TYR A 21 3.43 -6.17 -3.75
N ARG A 22 2.62 -5.24 -3.23
CA ARG A 22 1.15 -5.37 -3.22
C ARG A 22 0.59 -5.47 -4.64
N ILE A 23 1.06 -4.64 -5.56
CA ILE A 23 0.68 -4.70 -6.98
C ILE A 23 1.05 -6.06 -7.59
N HIS A 24 2.25 -6.59 -7.33
CA HIS A 24 2.65 -7.90 -7.85
C HIS A 24 1.79 -9.05 -7.34
N ARG A 25 1.25 -8.93 -6.12
CA ARG A 25 0.34 -9.94 -5.53
C ARG A 25 -1.12 -9.71 -5.88
N LEU A 26 -1.47 -8.53 -6.39
CA LEU A 26 -2.82 -8.17 -6.76
C LEU A 26 -3.24 -9.04 -7.95
N CYS A 27 -4.05 -10.06 -7.66
CA CYS A 27 -4.54 -11.02 -8.63
C CYS A 27 -6.08 -10.98 -8.65
N PRO A 28 -6.72 -10.92 -9.83
CA PRO A 28 -8.17 -11.05 -9.92
C PRO A 28 -8.60 -12.43 -9.40
N ASP A 29 -9.38 -12.45 -8.32
CA ASP A 29 -10.05 -13.65 -7.85
C ASP A 29 -11.51 -13.64 -8.33
N HIS A 30 -11.88 -14.59 -9.19
CA HIS A 30 -13.25 -14.69 -9.71
C HIS A 30 -14.28 -15.01 -8.61
N ARG A 31 -13.86 -15.57 -7.49
CA ARG A 31 -14.73 -15.85 -6.33
C ARG A 31 -14.93 -14.61 -5.46
N ASN A 32 -14.03 -13.64 -5.55
CA ASN A 32 -14.14 -12.38 -4.85
C ASN A 32 -13.58 -11.21 -5.69
N PRO A 33 -14.32 -10.77 -6.71
CA PRO A 33 -13.90 -9.65 -7.55
C PRO A 33 -13.86 -8.33 -6.79
N HIS A 34 -14.67 -8.18 -5.74
CA HIS A 34 -14.73 -6.95 -4.96
C HIS A 34 -13.42 -6.66 -4.25
N ARG A 35 -12.83 -7.69 -3.63
CA ARG A 35 -11.53 -7.58 -2.93
C ARG A 35 -10.42 -7.04 -3.83
N PHE A 36 -10.39 -7.46 -5.10
CA PHE A 36 -9.41 -6.93 -6.06
C PHE A 36 -9.58 -5.42 -6.27
N HIS A 37 -10.82 -4.95 -6.40
CA HIS A 37 -11.11 -3.54 -6.62
C HIS A 37 -10.87 -2.69 -5.36
N GLU A 38 -11.16 -3.22 -4.17
CA GLU A 38 -10.82 -2.57 -2.89
C GLU A 38 -9.31 -2.42 -2.76
N GLU A 39 -8.55 -3.51 -2.86
CA GLU A 39 -7.09 -3.50 -2.69
C GLU A 39 -6.41 -2.63 -3.75
N LYS A 40 -6.92 -2.62 -4.98
CA LYS A 40 -6.48 -1.68 -6.04
C LYS A 40 -6.72 -0.22 -5.64
N SER A 41 -7.88 0.09 -5.07
CA SER A 41 -8.23 1.47 -4.68
C SER A 41 -7.39 1.96 -3.51
N GLU A 42 -7.12 1.09 -2.53
CA GLU A 42 -6.20 1.38 -1.43
C GLU A 42 -4.79 1.69 -1.94
N ILE A 43 -4.24 0.85 -2.84
CA ILE A 43 -2.92 1.08 -3.43
C ILE A 43 -2.87 2.43 -4.17
N ALA A 44 -3.93 2.79 -4.91
CA ALA A 44 -4.00 4.06 -5.62
C ALA A 44 -4.04 5.26 -4.66
N TYR A 45 -4.79 5.14 -3.56
CA TYR A 45 -4.82 6.16 -2.52
C TYR A 45 -3.44 6.35 -1.88
N ASP A 46 -2.79 5.26 -1.48
CA ASP A 46 -1.46 5.30 -0.85
C ASP A 46 -0.40 5.90 -1.78
N LEU A 47 -0.45 5.57 -3.09
CA LEU A 47 0.41 6.20 -4.10
C LEU A 47 0.15 7.70 -4.22
N SER A 48 -1.12 8.13 -4.15
CA SER A 48 -1.47 9.55 -4.24
C SER A 48 -0.96 10.35 -3.04
N GLU A 49 -1.07 9.79 -1.84
CA GLU A 49 -0.54 10.41 -0.62
C GLU A 49 0.98 10.46 -0.65
N LEU A 50 1.63 9.41 -1.14
CA LEU A 50 3.09 9.41 -1.31
C LEU A 50 3.55 10.45 -2.33
N ALA A 51 2.85 10.58 -3.46
CA ALA A 51 3.15 11.59 -4.47
C ALA A 51 3.07 13.01 -3.88
N ARG A 52 2.11 13.27 -2.99
CA ARG A 52 1.98 14.56 -2.28
C ARG A 52 3.10 14.83 -1.28
N GLN A 53 3.77 13.79 -0.77
CA GLN A 53 4.88 13.94 0.18
C GLN A 53 6.22 14.19 -0.50
N VAL A 54 6.38 13.71 -1.74
CA VAL A 54 7.63 13.84 -2.51
C VAL A 54 7.65 15.11 -3.37
N ASN A 55 6.49 15.68 -3.68
CA ASN A 55 6.31 16.87 -4.52
C ASN A 55 6.20 18.15 -3.66
#